data_AF-A0A6C0HRD1-F1
#
_entry.id   AF-A0A6C0HRD1-F1
#
_cell.length_a   1.000
_cell.length_b   1.000
_cell.length_c   1.000
_cell.angle_alpha   90.00
_cell.angle_beta   90.00
_cell.angle_gamma   90.00
#
_symmetry.space_group_name_H-M   'P 1'
#
loop_
_entity.id
_entity.type
_entity.pdbx_description
1 polymer ?
#
loop_
_entity_poly.entity_id
_entity_poly.type
_entity_poly.pdbx_seq_one_letter_code
_entity_poly.pdbx_strand_id
1 'polypeptide(L)'
;MSTYEDSVLTKLQTNTQKFYSALDDFSSSYLNYKLHPDYTEYKQIYINSKGIIESLQAELFISTNDVEKNIGELNKLISSLNNKLTTEKEKNAKLTKELVAVSADSNGSGLLALQSKTLYTEKYIYNITLFVGICLLFYTVFKVYSKNTQQMPKTL
;
A
#
# COMPACT_ATOMS: atom_id res chain seq x y z
N MET A 1 -5.15 12.20 4.41
CA MET A 1 -5.14 10.75 4.12
C MET A 1 -3.75 10.14 4.37
N SER A 2 -2.64 10.81 4.03
CA SER A 2 -1.26 10.26 4.21
C SER A 2 -0.77 10.14 5.66
N THR A 3 -1.40 10.82 6.63
CA THR A 3 -0.96 10.81 8.04
C THR A 3 -1.36 9.56 8.82
N TYR A 4 -2.31 8.75 8.32
CA TYR A 4 -2.81 7.59 9.05
C TYR A 4 -2.07 6.29 8.69
N GLU A 5 -1.68 6.12 7.42
CA GLU A 5 -0.82 5.00 6.98
C GLU A 5 0.57 5.05 7.63
N ASP A 6 1.15 6.25 7.76
CA ASP A 6 2.44 6.46 8.43
C ASP A 6 2.39 6.01 9.91
N SER A 7 1.26 6.20 10.59
CA SER A 7 1.10 5.86 12.01
C SER A 7 1.14 4.35 12.28
N VAL A 8 0.43 3.56 11.48
CA VAL A 8 0.34 2.10 11.68
C VAL A 8 1.64 1.41 11.29
N LEU A 9 2.22 1.81 10.15
CA LEU A 9 3.49 1.26 9.68
C LEU A 9 4.63 1.56 10.66
N THR A 10 4.70 2.80 11.16
CA THR A 10 5.71 3.21 12.15
C THR A 10 5.58 2.43 13.45
N LYS A 11 4.35 2.19 13.94
CA LYS A 11 4.11 1.36 15.13
C LYS A 11 4.55 -0.08 14.93
N LEU A 12 4.20 -0.70 13.81
CA LEU A 12 4.61 -2.07 13.47
C LEU A 12 6.14 -2.20 13.38
N GLN A 13 6.80 -1.26 12.71
CA GLN A 13 8.27 -1.24 12.60
C GLN A 13 8.93 -1.07 13.97
N THR A 14 8.41 -0.16 14.80
CA THR A 14 8.91 0.07 16.16
C THR A 14 8.75 -1.18 17.03
N ASN A 15 7.58 -1.82 17.00
CA ASN A 15 7.32 -3.04 17.79
C ASN A 15 8.17 -4.22 17.31
N THR A 16 8.39 -4.32 16.00
CA THR A 16 9.25 -5.35 15.41
C THR A 16 10.71 -5.17 15.84
N GLN A 17 11.24 -3.95 15.79
CA GLN A 17 12.61 -3.67 16.26
C GLN A 17 12.78 -3.96 17.75
N LYS A 18 11.82 -3.53 18.58
CA LYS A 18 11.83 -3.81 20.02
C LYS A 18 11.79 -5.32 20.30
N PHE A 19 10.98 -6.06 19.55
CA PHE A 19 10.88 -7.52 19.69
C PHE A 19 12.21 -8.22 19.42
N TYR A 20 12.91 -7.87 18.32
CA TYR A 20 14.20 -8.49 18.03
C TYR A 20 15.28 -8.13 19.06
N SER A 21 15.27 -6.90 19.56
CA SER A 21 16.19 -6.50 20.65
C SER A 21 15.89 -7.28 21.93
N ALA A 22 14.61 -7.41 22.32
CA ALA A 22 14.21 -8.16 23.50
C ALA A 22 14.47 -9.68 23.35
N LEU A 23 14.43 -10.20 22.13
CA LEU A 23 14.75 -11.60 21.82
C LEU A 23 16.20 -11.95 22.14
N ASP A 24 17.13 -11.04 21.86
CA ASP A 24 18.54 -11.23 22.17
C ASP A 24 18.78 -11.25 23.69
N ASP A 25 18.17 -10.31 24.41
CA ASP A 25 18.20 -10.26 25.88
C ASP A 25 17.57 -11.52 26.52
N PHE A 26 16.49 -12.03 25.94
CA PHE A 26 15.83 -13.25 26.39
C PHE A 26 16.69 -14.48 26.17
N SER A 27 17.29 -14.61 24.99
CA SER A 27 18.18 -15.71 24.65
C SER A 27 19.36 -15.77 25.61
N SER A 28 20.01 -14.62 25.82
CA SER A 28 21.16 -14.49 26.71
C SER A 28 20.80 -14.75 28.17
N SER A 29 19.69 -14.18 28.66
CA SER A 29 19.24 -14.39 30.05
C SER A 29 18.80 -15.83 30.32
N TYR A 30 18.16 -16.50 29.34
CA TYR A 30 17.81 -17.90 29.42
C TYR A 30 19.05 -18.79 29.53
N LEU A 31 20.06 -18.54 28.69
CA LEU A 31 21.32 -19.29 28.73
C LEU A 31 22.01 -19.14 30.09
N ASN A 32 22.13 -17.91 30.59
CA ASN A 32 22.75 -17.64 31.89
C ASN A 32 22.00 -18.31 33.05
N TYR A 33 20.67 -18.23 33.07
CA TYR A 33 19.85 -18.93 34.05
C TYR A 33 20.05 -20.45 33.97
N LYS A 34 20.16 -21.01 32.75
CA LYS A 34 20.31 -22.45 32.56
C LYS A 34 21.68 -22.98 32.96
N LEU A 35 22.74 -22.21 32.73
CA LEU A 35 24.12 -22.55 33.08
C LEU A 35 24.39 -22.38 34.59
N HIS A 36 23.71 -21.45 35.24
CA HIS A 36 23.94 -21.06 36.63
C HIS A 36 22.62 -20.99 37.43
N PRO A 37 21.92 -22.13 37.60
CA PRO A 37 20.57 -22.15 38.17
C PRO A 37 20.50 -21.77 39.66
N ASP A 38 21.61 -21.92 40.39
CA ASP A 38 21.69 -21.62 41.82
C ASP A 38 21.78 -20.12 42.12
N TYR A 39 22.02 -19.30 41.08
CA TYR A 39 22.11 -17.85 41.20
C TYR A 39 20.74 -17.22 40.96
N THR A 40 20.11 -16.79 42.05
CA THR A 40 18.80 -16.13 42.03
C THR A 40 18.74 -14.91 41.10
N GLU A 41 19.86 -14.20 40.94
CA GLU A 41 19.95 -13.04 40.05
C GLU A 41 19.69 -13.39 38.58
N TYR A 42 20.29 -14.47 38.07
CA TYR A 42 20.05 -14.91 36.69
C TYR A 42 18.62 -15.38 36.47
N LYS A 43 18.01 -16.03 37.47
CA LYS A 43 16.58 -16.38 37.43
C LYS A 43 15.70 -15.12 37.32
N GLN A 44 16.01 -14.07 38.09
CA GLN A 44 15.23 -12.83 38.05
C GLN A 44 15.38 -12.10 36.71
N ILE A 45 16.59 -12.04 36.17
CA ILE A 45 16.85 -11.43 34.84
C ILE A 45 16.07 -12.18 33.75
N TYR A 46 16.10 -13.52 33.78
CA TYR A 46 15.32 -14.34 32.85
C TYR A 46 13.81 -14.09 32.96
N ILE A 47 13.26 -14.06 34.18
CA ILE A 47 11.82 -13.79 34.39
C ILE A 47 11.44 -12.42 33.83
N ASN A 48 12.26 -11.40 34.07
CA ASN A 48 12.01 -10.05 33.57
C ASN A 48 12.04 -10.02 32.03
N SER A 49 13.08 -10.59 31.42
CA SER A 49 13.22 -10.62 29.96
C SER A 49 12.09 -11.42 29.29
N LYS A 50 11.68 -12.54 29.90
CA LYS A 50 10.52 -13.31 29.48
C LYS A 50 9.24 -12.45 29.47
N GLY A 51 8.98 -11.71 30.54
CA GLY A 51 7.81 -10.84 30.62
C GLY A 51 7.80 -9.74 29.55
N ILE A 52 8.97 -9.19 29.21
CA ILE A 52 9.11 -8.19 28.14
C ILE A 52 8.72 -8.80 26.78
N ILE A 53 9.21 -10.00 26.45
CA ILE A 53 8.84 -10.66 25.19
C ILE A 53 7.36 -11.00 25.13
N GLU A 54 6.80 -11.54 26.21
CA GLU A 54 5.38 -11.88 26.25
C GLU A 54 4.49 -10.64 26.04
N SER A 55 4.88 -9.50 26.62
CA SER A 55 4.21 -8.21 26.38
C SER A 55 4.32 -7.75 24.93
N LEU A 56 5.52 -7.78 24.35
CA LEU A 56 5.74 -7.38 22.95
C LEU A 56 5.01 -8.29 21.96
N GLN A 57 4.92 -9.59 22.26
CA GLN A 57 4.14 -10.55 21.48
C GLN A 57 2.65 -10.21 21.50
N ALA A 58 2.10 -9.87 22.67
CA ALA A 58 0.70 -9.46 22.80
C ALA A 58 0.42 -8.15 22.03
N GLU A 59 1.31 -7.16 22.13
CA GLU A 59 1.20 -5.91 21.38
C GLU A 59 1.25 -6.12 19.86
N LEU A 60 2.14 -6.98 19.37
CA LEU A 60 2.20 -7.35 17.95
C LEU A 60 0.92 -8.03 17.49
N PHE A 61 0.39 -8.97 18.27
CA PHE A 61 -0.87 -9.64 17.95
C PHE A 61 -2.06 -8.69 17.85
N ILE A 62 -2.18 -7.75 18.79
CA ILE A 62 -3.21 -6.70 18.74
C ILE A 62 -3.04 -5.84 17.48
N SER A 63 -1.81 -5.40 17.20
CA SER A 63 -1.54 -4.58 16.01
C SER A 63 -1.86 -5.32 14.71
N THR A 64 -1.60 -6.62 14.62
CA THR A 64 -1.97 -7.44 13.47
C THR A 64 -3.50 -7.51 13.30
N ASN A 65 -4.23 -7.77 14.38
CA ASN A 65 -5.69 -7.82 14.34
C ASN A 65 -6.31 -6.48 13.93
N ASP A 66 -5.76 -5.37 14.41
CA ASP A 66 -6.21 -4.03 14.03
C ASP A 66 -5.97 -3.76 12.54
N VAL A 67 -4.84 -4.20 11.99
CA VAL A 67 -4.55 -4.11 10.55
C VAL A 67 -5.55 -4.94 9.74
N GLU A 68 -5.79 -6.19 10.13
CA GLU A 68 -6.75 -7.07 9.44
C GLU A 68 -8.18 -6.49 9.47
N LYS A 69 -8.60 -5.95 10.62
CA LYS A 69 -9.89 -5.29 10.76
C LYS A 69 -10.00 -4.07 9.85
N ASN A 70 -8.98 -3.22 9.82
CA ASN A 70 -8.95 -2.03 8.97
C ASN A 70 -9.01 -2.40 7.47
N ILE A 71 -8.29 -3.45 7.05
CA ILE A 71 -8.38 -3.99 5.68
C ILE A 71 -9.82 -4.44 5.38
N GLY A 72 -10.44 -5.15 6.32
CA GLY A 72 -11.84 -5.58 6.20
C GLY A 72 -12.82 -4.41 6.03
N GLU A 73 -12.64 -3.34 6.80
CA GLU A 73 -13.46 -2.11 6.70
C GLU A 73 -13.24 -1.37 5.37
N LEU A 74 -11.98 -1.25 4.92
CA LEU A 74 -11.65 -0.68 3.62
C LEU A 74 -12.28 -1.46 2.46
N ASN A 75 -12.23 -2.78 2.50
CA ASN A 75 -12.86 -3.63 1.48
C ASN A 75 -14.38 -3.44 1.42
N LYS A 76 -15.04 -3.31 2.59
CA LYS A 76 -16.48 -2.99 2.65
C LYS A 76 -16.78 -1.62 2.05
N LEU A 77 -15.95 -0.61 2.35
CA LEU A 77 -16.09 0.73 1.79
C LEU A 77 -15.92 0.73 0.27
N ILE A 78 -14.87 0.06 -0.24
CA ILE A 78 -14.61 -0.09 -1.68
C ILE A 78 -15.80 -0.76 -2.37
N SER A 79 -16.32 -1.85 -1.80
CA SER A 79 -17.48 -2.56 -2.35
C SER A 79 -18.72 -1.64 -2.39
N SER A 80 -18.98 -0.90 -1.31
CA SER A 80 -20.09 0.07 -1.25
C SER A 80 -19.94 1.19 -2.28
N LEU A 81 -18.73 1.74 -2.44
CA LEU A 81 -18.44 2.78 -3.43
C LEU A 81 -18.58 2.25 -4.86
N ASN A 82 -18.12 1.03 -5.15
CA ASN A 82 -18.29 0.41 -6.45
C ASN A 82 -19.76 0.19 -6.79
N ASN A 83 -20.57 -0.26 -5.83
CA ASN A 83 -22.01 -0.41 -6.04
C ASN A 83 -22.67 0.95 -6.35
N LYS A 84 -22.35 1.99 -5.56
CA LYS A 84 -22.85 3.35 -5.83
C LYS A 84 -22.40 3.87 -7.19
N LEU A 85 -21.14 3.66 -7.56
CA LEU A 85 -20.58 4.08 -8.84
C LEU A 85 -21.30 3.40 -10.01
N THR A 86 -21.57 2.10 -9.91
CA THR A 86 -22.34 1.35 -10.91
C THR A 86 -23.76 1.91 -11.03
N THR A 87 -24.46 2.11 -9.92
CA THR A 87 -25.81 2.70 -9.92
C THR A 87 -25.84 4.09 -10.55
N GLU A 88 -24.89 4.96 -10.22
CA GLU A 88 -24.80 6.30 -10.81
C GLU A 88 -24.43 6.26 -12.29
N LYS A 89 -23.59 5.31 -12.74
CA LYS A 89 -23.30 5.09 -14.17
C LYS A 89 -24.54 4.63 -14.93
N GLU A 90 -25.31 3.70 -14.38
CA GLU A 90 -26.57 3.23 -14.97
C GLU A 90 -27.59 4.37 -15.07
N LYS A 91 -27.73 5.16 -14.00
CA LYS A 91 -28.60 6.33 -13.97
C LYS A 91 -28.15 7.38 -15.00
N ASN A 92 -26.86 7.66 -15.09
CA ASN A 92 -26.32 8.61 -16.08
C ASN A 92 -26.53 8.10 -17.52
N ALA A 93 -26.34 6.80 -17.77
CA ALA A 93 -26.62 6.21 -19.08
C ALA A 93 -28.10 6.34 -19.45
N LYS A 94 -29.01 6.12 -18.49
CA LYS A 94 -30.45 6.29 -18.69
C LYS A 94 -30.82 7.74 -18.98
N LEU A 95 -30.34 8.68 -18.17
CA LEU A 95 -30.58 10.12 -18.36
C LEU A 95 -29.99 10.62 -19.69
N THR A 96 -28.81 10.14 -20.06
CA THR A 96 -28.19 10.45 -21.36
C THR A 96 -29.07 9.95 -22.50
N LYS A 97 -29.59 8.72 -22.40
CA LYS A 97 -30.49 8.14 -23.42
C LYS A 97 -31.80 8.92 -23.51
N GLU A 98 -32.42 9.26 -22.39
CA GLU A 98 -33.63 10.09 -22.35
C GLU A 98 -33.39 11.48 -22.93
N LEU A 99 -32.26 12.12 -22.58
CA LEU A 99 -31.90 13.43 -23.08
C LEU A 99 -31.61 13.40 -24.59
N VAL A 100 -30.94 12.36 -25.10
CA VAL A 100 -30.76 12.17 -26.55
C VAL A 100 -32.10 11.94 -27.24
N ALA A 101 -33.02 11.18 -26.66
CA ALA A 101 -34.35 10.96 -27.23
C ALA A 101 -35.16 12.26 -27.31
N VAL A 102 -35.19 13.06 -26.24
CA VAL A 102 -35.85 14.37 -26.20
C VAL A 102 -35.16 15.38 -27.12
N SER A 103 -33.83 15.32 -27.21
CA SER A 103 -33.06 16.19 -28.10
C SER A 103 -33.21 15.76 -29.55
N ALA A 104 -33.32 14.47 -29.88
CA ALA A 104 -33.55 14.02 -31.26
C ALA A 104 -34.84 14.61 -31.85
N ASP A 105 -35.82 14.90 -31.00
CA ASP A 105 -37.07 15.58 -31.37
C ASP A 105 -36.93 17.11 -31.53
N SER A 106 -35.84 17.75 -31.05
CA SER A 106 -35.68 19.22 -31.11
C SER A 106 -34.30 19.82 -31.50
N ASN A 107 -33.18 19.07 -31.51
CA ASN A 107 -31.81 19.41 -32.01
C ASN A 107 -30.72 18.34 -31.69
N GLY A 108 -30.99 17.03 -31.84
CA GLY A 108 -30.18 15.94 -31.25
C GLY A 108 -28.77 15.71 -31.83
N SER A 109 -28.46 16.28 -32.98
CA SER A 109 -27.16 16.12 -33.66
C SER A 109 -26.01 16.85 -32.95
N GLY A 110 -26.27 18.00 -32.33
CA GLY A 110 -25.24 18.81 -31.67
C GLY A 110 -24.67 18.16 -30.40
N LEU A 111 -25.51 17.43 -29.67
CA LEU A 111 -25.11 16.77 -28.42
C LEU A 111 -24.25 15.52 -28.68
N LEU A 112 -24.61 14.74 -29.71
CA LEU A 112 -23.81 13.58 -30.14
C LEU A 112 -22.42 14.01 -30.65
N ALA A 113 -22.31 15.17 -31.30
CA ALA A 113 -21.04 15.74 -31.74
C ALA A 113 -20.16 16.16 -30.54
N LEU A 114 -20.73 16.78 -29.51
CA LEU A 114 -20.04 17.16 -28.27
C LEU A 114 -19.56 15.94 -27.47
N GLN A 115 -20.39 14.91 -27.35
CA GLN A 115 -20.01 13.65 -26.69
C GLN A 115 -18.92 12.91 -27.46
N SER A 116 -18.99 12.87 -28.79
CA SER A 116 -17.93 12.27 -29.61
C SER A 116 -16.61 13.01 -29.38
N LYS A 117 -16.62 14.34 -29.40
CA LYS A 117 -15.41 15.17 -29.22
C LYS A 117 -14.74 14.96 -27.86
N THR A 118 -15.52 14.85 -26.79
CA THR A 118 -14.98 14.59 -25.43
C THR A 118 -14.35 13.20 -25.33
N LEU A 119 -15.01 12.17 -25.86
CA LEU A 119 -14.50 10.79 -25.91
C LEU A 119 -13.19 10.67 -26.70
N TYR A 120 -13.09 11.38 -27.83
CA TYR A 120 -11.83 11.46 -28.59
C TYR A 120 -10.70 12.13 -27.82
N THR A 121 -11.01 13.20 -27.08
CA THR A 121 -10.01 13.95 -26.31
C THR A 121 -9.48 13.12 -25.15
N GLU A 122 -10.35 12.36 -24.46
CA GLU A 122 -9.96 11.48 -23.36
C GLU A 122 -9.04 10.34 -23.83
N LYS A 123 -9.38 9.68 -24.95
CA LYS A 123 -8.50 8.65 -25.54
C LYS A 123 -7.16 9.21 -26.01
N TYR A 124 -7.14 10.43 -26.53
CA TYR A 124 -5.91 11.09 -26.96
C TYR A 124 -4.97 11.35 -25.77
N ILE A 125 -5.48 11.87 -24.66
CA ILE A 125 -4.69 12.08 -23.43
C ILE A 125 -4.13 10.76 -22.92
N TYR A 126 -4.95 9.71 -22.85
CA TYR A 126 -4.51 8.38 -22.40
C TYR A 126 -3.34 7.85 -23.24
N ASN A 127 -3.44 7.93 -24.56
CA ASN A 127 -2.39 7.47 -25.47
C ASN A 127 -1.09 8.28 -25.33
N ILE A 128 -1.17 9.60 -25.15
CA ILE A 128 0.00 10.44 -24.91
C ILE A 128 0.65 10.11 -23.57
N THR A 129 -0.14 9.96 -22.50
CA THR A 129 0.38 9.60 -21.19
C THR A 129 1.07 8.23 -21.22
N LEU A 130 0.50 7.26 -21.94
CA LEU A 130 1.12 5.95 -22.14
C LEU A 130 2.46 6.06 -22.88
N PHE A 131 2.51 6.86 -23.95
CA PHE A 131 3.75 7.10 -24.70
C PHE A 131 4.84 7.73 -23.82
N VAL A 132 4.50 8.77 -23.05
CA VAL A 132 5.44 9.42 -22.12
C VAL A 132 5.90 8.46 -21.03
N GLY A 133 4.99 7.63 -20.49
CA GLY A 133 5.34 6.61 -19.50
C GLY A 133 6.35 5.58 -20.02
N ILE A 134 6.17 5.13 -21.26
CA ILE A 134 7.10 4.23 -21.93
C ILE A 134 8.46 4.92 -22.12
N CYS A 135 8.51 6.17 -22.58
CA CYS A 135 9.75 6.93 -22.73
C CYS A 135 10.50 7.10 -21.40
N LEU A 136 9.80 7.36 -20.30
CA LEU A 136 10.41 7.48 -18.97
C LEU A 136 10.99 6.15 -18.49
N LEU A 137 10.30 5.04 -18.71
CA LEU A 137 10.81 3.70 -18.39
C LEU A 137 12.08 3.37 -19.20
N PHE A 138 12.09 3.67 -20.50
CA PHE A 138 13.30 3.51 -21.30
C PHE A 138 14.45 4.40 -20.81
N TYR A 139 14.15 5.64 -20.41
CA TYR A 139 15.17 6.55 -19.87
C TYR A 139 15.76 6.05 -18.55
N THR A 140 14.94 5.55 -17.62
CA THR A 140 15.44 5.03 -16.33
C THR A 140 16.29 3.77 -16.53
N VAL A 141 15.86 2.84 -17.39
CA VAL A 141 16.64 1.65 -17.76
C VAL A 141 17.96 2.07 -18.40
N PHE A 142 17.94 2.94 -19.41
CA PHE A 142 19.15 3.41 -20.08
C PHE A 142 20.13 4.09 -19.13
N LYS A 143 19.63 4.92 -18.20
CA LYS A 143 20.45 5.62 -17.19
C LYS A 143 21.09 4.67 -16.19
N VAL A 144 20.40 3.60 -15.80
CA VAL A 144 20.93 2.60 -14.87
C VAL A 144 22.01 1.75 -15.55
N TYR A 145 21.76 1.27 -16.77
CA TYR A 145 22.73 0.43 -17.48
C TYR A 145 23.94 1.20 -18.01
N SER A 146 23.78 2.46 -18.44
CA SER A 146 24.91 3.28 -18.93
C SER A 146 25.93 3.64 -17.85
N LYS A 147 25.55 3.62 -16.57
CA LYS A 147 26.49 3.86 -15.45
C LYS A 147 27.37 2.65 -15.13
N ASN A 148 26.93 1.44 -15.45
CA ASN A 148 27.66 0.21 -15.11
C ASN A 148 28.75 -0.16 -16.14
N THR A 149 28.75 0.44 -17.33
CA THR A 149 29.74 0.16 -18.39
C THR A 149 31.07 0.92 -18.23
N GLN A 150 31.20 1.81 -17.24
CA GLN A 150 32.42 2.60 -16.99
C GLN A 150 33.45 1.94 -16.05
N GLN A 151 33.26 0.66 -15.70
CA GLN A 151 34.25 -0.14 -14.97
C GLN A 151 34.76 -1.30 -15.82
N MET A 152 35.49 -1.02 -16.90
CA MET A 152 36.41 -2.01 -17.47
C MET A 152 37.84 -1.58 -17.13
N PRO A 153 38.63 -2.41 -16.43
CA PRO A 153 40.02 -2.09 -16.15
C PRO A 153 40.78 -1.99 -17.47
N LYS A 154 41.46 -0.87 -17.70
CA LYS A 154 42.45 -0.75 -18.78
C LYS A 154 43.56 -1.74 -18.48
N THR A 155 43.66 -2.79 -19.29
CA THR A 155 44.81 -3.69 -19.33
C THR A 155 45.65 -3.36 -20.56
N LEU A 156 46.96 -3.32 -20.31
CA LEU A 156 48.11 -3.05 -21.17
C LEU A 156 48.37 -1.57 -21.52
#